data_AF-A0A3C1NCS4-F1
#
_entry.id   AF-A0A3C1NCS4-F1
#
_cell.length_a   1.000
_cell.length_b   1.000
_cell.length_c   1.000
_cell.angle_alpha   90.00
_cell.angle_beta   90.00
_cell.angle_gamma   90.00
#
_symmetry.space_group_name_H-M   'P 1'
#
loop_
_entity.id
_entity.type
_entity.pdbx_description
1 polymer ?
#
loop_
_entity_poly.entity_id
_entity_poly.type
_entity_poly.pdbx_seq_one_letter_code
_entity_poly.pdbx_strand_id
1 'polypeptide(L)'
;DLWGGKSPITLTQADDFLLWITLGIVLGGRIGFVLFYEPSYFWANPAEIPAVWNGGMSFHGGLLGVALAVYLFARIKHINALSLGDIASAATPFGLFFGRIANFINSEVVGRVSDVPWAMVFPGAGDAPRHPSQLYEATLEGVVLFIILRIATHRYHALERPGTVFGLFLVFYGLFRSMVEFVREP
;
A
#
# COMPACT_ATOMS: atom_id res chain seq x y z
N ASP A 1 2.57 27.82 -2.49
CA ASP A 1 2.04 27.16 -1.29
C ASP A 1 1.26 25.94 -1.75
N LEU A 2 1.47 24.76 -1.14
CA LEU A 2 0.78 23.51 -1.53
C LEU A 2 -0.61 23.41 -0.89
N TRP A 3 -0.79 24.04 0.27
CA TRP A 3 -1.97 23.88 1.12
C TRP A 3 -2.94 25.05 1.03
N GLY A 4 -2.64 26.06 0.20
CA GLY A 4 -3.43 27.30 0.11
C GLY A 4 -3.49 28.05 1.44
N GLY A 5 -2.50 27.84 2.31
CA GLY A 5 -2.50 28.26 3.70
C GLY A 5 -1.54 27.42 4.55
N LYS A 6 -1.81 27.34 5.85
CA LYS A 6 -0.95 26.59 6.78
C LYS A 6 -1.09 25.08 6.55
N SER A 7 0.03 24.37 6.46
CA SER A 7 0.08 22.91 6.48
C SER A 7 -0.73 22.34 7.66
N PRO A 8 -1.50 21.25 7.46
CA PRO A 8 -2.30 20.62 8.51
C PRO A 8 -1.44 20.01 9.62
N ILE A 9 -0.18 19.69 9.33
CA ILE A 9 0.77 19.10 10.29
C ILE A 9 2.12 19.81 10.28
N THR A 10 2.80 19.78 11.42
CA THR A 10 4.22 20.16 11.56
C THR A 10 5.13 19.01 11.14
N LEU A 11 6.43 19.29 10.95
CA LEU A 11 7.43 18.24 10.66
C LEU A 11 7.49 17.18 11.76
N THR A 12 7.52 17.59 13.02
CA THR A 12 7.49 16.66 14.16
C THR A 12 6.23 15.79 14.17
N GLN A 13 5.08 16.36 13.82
CA GLN A 13 3.85 15.58 13.67
C GLN A 13 3.91 14.62 12.48
N ALA A 14 4.62 14.96 11.41
CA ALA A 14 4.84 14.04 10.29
C ALA A 14 5.72 12.84 10.69
N ASP A 15 6.78 13.07 11.48
CA ASP A 15 7.63 12.01 12.03
C ASP A 15 6.83 11.10 12.97
N ASP A 16 6.06 11.68 13.90
CA ASP A 16 5.15 10.94 14.77
C ASP A 16 4.16 10.12 13.93
N PHE A 17 3.58 10.72 12.89
CA PHE A 17 2.58 10.08 12.04
C PHE A 17 3.14 8.89 11.27
N LEU A 18 4.38 8.98 10.77
CA LEU A 18 5.10 7.88 10.14
C LEU A 18 5.23 6.68 11.09
N LEU A 19 5.58 6.93 12.35
CA LEU A 19 5.66 5.88 13.36
C LEU A 19 4.29 5.24 13.62
N TRP A 20 3.24 6.06 13.73
CA TRP A 20 1.86 5.57 13.90
C TRP A 20 1.40 4.68 12.75
N ILE A 21 1.63 5.09 11.49
CA ILE A 21 1.31 4.26 10.32
C ILE A 21 2.11 2.96 10.35
N THR A 22 3.42 3.03 10.64
CA THR A 22 4.29 1.85 10.68
C THR A 22 3.79 0.84 11.72
N LEU A 23 3.47 1.29 12.94
CA LEU A 23 2.89 0.46 13.98
C LEU A 23 1.52 -0.10 13.55
N GLY A 24 0.68 0.71 12.90
CA GLY A 24 -0.60 0.27 12.35
C GLY A 24 -0.46 -0.88 11.35
N ILE A 25 0.50 -0.79 10.42
CA ILE A 25 0.79 -1.85 9.44
C ILE A 25 1.24 -3.12 10.15
N VAL A 26 2.22 -3.02 11.04
CA VAL A 26 2.84 -4.19 11.68
C VAL A 26 1.86 -4.88 12.63
N LEU A 27 1.26 -4.13 13.55
CA LEU A 27 0.32 -4.67 14.53
C LEU A 27 -0.97 -5.15 13.86
N GLY A 28 -1.52 -4.34 12.96
CA GLY A 28 -2.73 -4.71 12.22
C GLY A 28 -2.50 -5.96 11.37
N GLY A 29 -1.40 -6.01 10.63
CA GLY A 29 -1.06 -7.15 9.79
C GLY A 29 -0.85 -8.42 10.59
N ARG A 30 -0.17 -8.33 11.73
CA ARG A 30 0.05 -9.49 12.60
C ARG A 30 -1.23 -9.96 13.28
N ILE A 31 -1.98 -9.06 13.90
CA ILE A 31 -3.25 -9.40 14.56
C ILE A 31 -4.26 -9.95 13.54
N GLY A 32 -4.34 -9.35 12.35
CA GLY A 32 -5.20 -9.86 11.28
C GLY A 32 -4.79 -11.26 10.81
N PHE A 33 -3.49 -11.57 10.78
CA PHE A 33 -3.03 -12.92 10.46
C PHE A 33 -3.48 -13.93 11.52
N VAL A 34 -3.21 -13.60 12.80
CA VAL A 34 -3.57 -14.42 13.96
C VAL A 34 -5.07 -14.70 14.01
N LEU A 35 -5.90 -13.68 13.78
CA LEU A 35 -7.35 -13.82 13.92
C LEU A 35 -8.02 -14.50 12.72
N PHE A 36 -7.54 -14.25 11.49
CA PHE A 36 -8.24 -14.69 10.28
C PHE A 36 -7.68 -15.97 9.65
N TYR A 37 -6.42 -16.32 9.90
CA TYR A 37 -5.77 -17.45 9.24
C TYR A 37 -5.50 -18.62 10.18
N GLU A 38 -4.93 -18.37 11.37
CA GLU A 38 -4.51 -19.46 12.29
C GLU A 38 -4.91 -19.24 13.76
N PRO A 39 -6.19 -18.95 14.09
CA PRO A 39 -6.59 -18.60 15.44
C PRO A 39 -6.35 -19.74 16.45
N SER A 40 -6.56 -20.99 16.06
CA SER A 40 -6.37 -22.16 16.94
C SER A 40 -4.90 -22.38 17.31
N TYR A 41 -3.96 -22.12 16.39
CA TYR A 41 -2.53 -22.28 16.66
C TYR A 41 -2.04 -21.25 17.69
N PHE A 42 -2.39 -19.99 17.51
CA PHE A 42 -1.97 -18.92 18.42
C PHE A 42 -2.70 -18.94 19.77
N TRP A 43 -3.88 -19.55 19.84
CA TRP A 43 -4.52 -19.83 21.12
C TRP A 43 -3.70 -20.80 21.97
N ALA A 44 -3.09 -21.82 21.33
CA ALA A 44 -2.20 -22.76 22.01
C ALA A 44 -0.80 -22.14 22.28
N ASN A 45 -0.35 -21.21 21.43
CA ASN A 45 0.99 -20.60 21.49
C ASN A 45 0.94 -19.06 21.53
N PRO A 46 0.37 -18.43 22.59
CA PRO A 46 0.18 -16.98 22.63
C PRO A 46 1.49 -16.19 22.63
N ALA A 47 2.60 -16.79 23.11
CA ALA A 47 3.92 -16.18 23.09
C ALA A 47 4.47 -15.94 21.67
N GLU A 48 3.92 -16.61 20.65
CA GLU A 48 4.33 -16.45 19.24
C GLU A 48 3.59 -15.33 18.52
N ILE A 49 2.55 -14.75 19.13
CA ILE A 49 1.81 -13.64 18.53
C ILE A 49 2.74 -12.47 18.15
N PRO A 50 3.73 -12.05 18.97
CA PRO A 50 4.65 -10.97 18.59
C PRO A 50 5.73 -11.38 17.58
N ALA A 51 5.90 -12.68 17.29
CA ALA A 51 6.99 -13.21 16.48
C ALA A 51 6.80 -12.97 14.97
N VAL A 52 6.82 -11.70 14.55
CA VAL A 52 6.64 -11.29 13.14
C VAL A 52 7.75 -11.79 12.21
N TRP A 53 8.91 -12.16 12.75
CA TRP A 53 10.03 -12.71 11.99
C TRP A 53 9.81 -14.16 11.52
N ASN A 54 8.83 -14.87 12.07
CA ASN A 54 8.43 -16.20 11.58
C ASN A 54 7.55 -16.12 10.31
N GLY A 55 7.34 -14.93 9.75
CA GLY A 55 6.38 -14.69 8.69
C GLY A 55 4.94 -14.63 9.23
N GLY A 56 3.96 -14.63 8.33
CA GLY A 56 2.55 -14.55 8.68
C GLY A 56 2.09 -13.12 8.95
N MET A 57 1.67 -12.44 7.88
CA MET A 57 1.13 -11.08 7.88
C MET A 57 -0.12 -11.04 7.02
N SER A 58 -1.19 -10.40 7.51
CA SER A 58 -2.43 -10.20 6.77
C SER A 58 -2.42 -8.83 6.11
N PHE A 59 -2.64 -8.79 4.80
CA PHE A 59 -2.83 -7.55 4.06
C PHE A 59 -4.04 -6.75 4.59
N HIS A 60 -5.19 -7.42 4.77
CA HIS A 60 -6.42 -6.80 5.28
C HIS A 60 -6.24 -6.25 6.69
N GLY A 61 -5.54 -7.01 7.55
CA GLY A 61 -5.18 -6.56 8.88
C GLY A 61 -4.31 -5.30 8.85
N GLY A 62 -3.29 -5.28 7.98
CA GLY A 62 -2.42 -4.12 7.80
C GLY A 62 -3.18 -2.88 7.32
N LEU A 63 -4.07 -3.04 6.32
CA LEU A 63 -4.90 -1.96 5.80
C LEU A 63 -5.81 -1.36 6.87
N LEU A 64 -6.52 -2.21 7.63
CA LEU A 64 -7.36 -1.76 8.75
C LEU A 64 -6.52 -1.08 9.85
N GLY A 65 -5.35 -1.62 10.15
CA GLY A 65 -4.41 -1.03 11.10
C GLY A 65 -3.95 0.36 10.70
N VAL A 66 -3.64 0.59 9.42
CA VAL A 66 -3.33 1.93 8.88
C VAL A 66 -4.52 2.86 8.97
N ALA A 67 -5.70 2.43 8.53
CA ALA A 67 -6.91 3.25 8.58
C ALA A 67 -7.23 3.70 10.02
N LEU A 68 -7.08 2.78 10.98
CA LEU A 68 -7.25 3.07 12.40
C LEU A 68 -6.15 4.01 12.92
N ALA A 69 -4.89 3.82 12.55
CA ALA A 69 -3.79 4.69 12.94
C ALA A 69 -3.99 6.13 12.43
N VAL A 70 -4.42 6.29 11.16
CA VAL A 70 -4.77 7.59 10.58
C VAL A 70 -5.90 8.24 11.35
N TYR A 71 -6.99 7.51 11.59
CA TYR A 71 -8.14 8.03 12.31
C TYR A 71 -7.79 8.44 13.75
N LEU A 72 -7.11 7.57 14.51
CA LEU A 72 -6.73 7.84 15.89
C LEU A 72 -5.75 9.00 16.00
N PHE A 73 -4.73 9.05 15.14
CA PHE A 73 -3.77 10.16 15.13
C PHE A 73 -4.46 11.49 14.84
N ALA A 74 -5.36 11.52 13.85
CA ALA A 74 -6.18 12.69 13.53
C ALA A 74 -6.98 13.18 14.75
N ARG A 75 -7.63 12.25 15.46
CA ARG A 75 -8.47 12.56 16.63
C ARG A 75 -7.65 13.06 17.81
N ILE A 76 -6.50 12.46 18.09
CA ILE A 76 -5.63 12.81 19.22
C ILE A 76 -4.97 14.17 19.00
N LYS A 77 -4.53 14.45 17.78
CA LYS A 77 -3.81 15.69 17.44
C LYS A 77 -4.74 16.80 16.91
N HIS A 78 -6.05 16.56 16.89
CA HIS A 78 -7.08 17.48 16.36
C HIS A 78 -6.82 17.94 14.92
N ILE A 79 -6.39 17.03 14.06
CA ILE A 79 -6.12 17.27 12.63
C ILE A 79 -7.28 16.71 11.81
N ASN A 80 -7.57 17.30 10.64
CA ASN A 80 -8.51 16.72 9.70
C ASN A 80 -7.99 15.36 9.16
N ALA A 81 -8.73 14.28 9.42
CA ALA A 81 -8.36 12.94 9.00
C ALA A 81 -8.20 12.80 7.48
N LEU A 82 -8.99 13.53 6.69
CA LEU A 82 -8.88 13.51 5.22
C LEU A 82 -7.57 14.14 4.74
N SER A 83 -7.09 15.19 5.41
CA SER A 83 -5.79 15.79 5.10
C SER A 83 -4.63 14.83 5.41
N LEU A 84 -4.73 14.05 6.50
CA LEU A 84 -3.75 12.99 6.77
C LEU A 84 -3.83 11.86 5.75
N GLY A 85 -5.04 11.51 5.31
CA GLY A 85 -5.26 10.58 4.21
C GLY A 85 -4.60 11.04 2.91
N ASP A 86 -4.73 12.34 2.57
CA ASP A 86 -4.07 12.92 1.41
C ASP A 86 -2.54 12.79 1.49
N ILE A 87 -1.95 13.06 2.66
CA ILE A 87 -0.50 12.93 2.90
C ILE A 87 -0.05 11.47 2.75
N ALA A 88 -0.77 10.54 3.38
CA ALA A 88 -0.47 9.11 3.30
C ALA A 88 -0.58 8.59 1.86
N SER A 89 -1.65 8.95 1.14
CA SER A 89 -1.86 8.57 -0.26
C SER A 89 -0.82 9.16 -1.20
N ALA A 90 -0.34 10.39 -0.96
CA ALA A 90 0.73 10.97 -1.76
C ALA A 90 2.06 10.20 -1.63
N ALA A 91 2.31 9.56 -0.48
CA ALA A 91 3.51 8.77 -0.23
C ALA A 91 3.37 7.28 -0.60
N THR A 92 2.14 6.75 -0.60
CA THR A 92 1.83 5.32 -0.82
C THR A 92 2.42 4.73 -2.12
N PRO A 93 2.49 5.45 -3.27
CA PRO A 93 3.05 4.91 -4.50
C PRO A 93 4.50 4.40 -4.37
N PHE A 94 5.32 4.97 -3.47
CA PHE A 94 6.66 4.46 -3.20
C PHE A 94 6.62 3.06 -2.59
N GLY A 95 5.75 2.85 -1.60
CA GLY A 95 5.55 1.54 -0.97
C GLY A 95 5.05 0.50 -1.97
N LEU A 96 4.11 0.89 -2.85
CA LEU A 96 3.61 0.03 -3.92
C LEU A 96 4.73 -0.33 -4.91
N PHE A 97 5.48 0.67 -5.40
CA PHE A 97 6.60 0.44 -6.31
C PHE A 97 7.60 -0.57 -5.74
N PHE A 98 8.16 -0.30 -4.56
CA PHE A 98 9.18 -1.16 -3.98
C PHE A 98 8.64 -2.54 -3.59
N GLY A 99 7.39 -2.62 -3.11
CA GLY A 99 6.74 -3.90 -2.83
C GLY A 99 6.63 -4.78 -4.08
N ARG A 100 6.23 -4.20 -5.21
CA ARG A 100 6.12 -4.94 -6.48
C ARG A 100 7.47 -5.33 -7.07
N ILE A 101 8.49 -4.47 -6.92
CA ILE A 101 9.86 -4.84 -7.28
C ILE A 101 10.37 -5.99 -6.41
N ALA A 102 10.06 -6.02 -5.12
CA ALA A 102 10.39 -7.16 -4.25
C ALA A 102 9.68 -8.45 -4.71
N ASN A 103 8.39 -8.39 -5.06
CA ASN A 103 7.68 -9.56 -5.60
C ASN A 103 8.31 -10.05 -6.91
N PHE A 104 8.75 -9.13 -7.78
CA PHE A 104 9.45 -9.49 -9.01
C PHE A 104 10.76 -10.22 -8.73
N ILE A 105 11.58 -9.70 -7.81
CA ILE A 105 12.85 -10.32 -7.41
C ILE A 105 12.61 -11.71 -6.79
N ASN A 106 11.56 -11.85 -5.98
CA ASN A 106 11.21 -13.10 -5.32
C ASN A 106 10.47 -14.10 -6.23
N SER A 107 10.15 -13.72 -7.47
CA SER A 107 9.32 -14.52 -8.39
C SER A 107 7.94 -14.89 -7.83
N GLU A 108 7.37 -14.00 -7.02
CA GLU A 108 6.06 -14.17 -6.40
C GLU A 108 4.98 -13.44 -7.20
N VAL A 109 3.74 -13.95 -7.18
CA VAL A 109 2.57 -13.23 -7.71
C VAL A 109 2.70 -12.94 -9.23
N VAL A 110 3.21 -13.93 -9.97
CA VAL A 110 3.41 -13.85 -11.43
C VAL A 110 2.07 -13.78 -12.19
N GLY A 111 2.13 -13.29 -13.43
CA GLY A 111 0.96 -13.20 -14.30
C GLY A 111 0.62 -14.54 -14.96
N ARG A 112 -0.44 -14.50 -15.79
CA ARG A 112 -0.86 -15.65 -16.59
C ARG A 112 0.15 -15.96 -17.70
N VAL A 113 0.11 -17.19 -18.19
CA VAL A 113 0.90 -17.65 -19.36
C VAL A 113 0.59 -16.77 -20.58
N SER A 114 1.63 -16.40 -21.32
CA SER A 114 1.51 -15.47 -22.44
C SER A 114 2.66 -15.59 -23.43
N ASP A 115 2.37 -15.32 -24.69
CA ASP A 115 3.33 -15.37 -25.80
C ASP A 115 3.82 -13.98 -26.21
N VAL A 116 3.54 -12.93 -25.42
CA VAL A 116 4.06 -11.58 -25.70
C VAL A 116 5.60 -11.57 -25.67
N PRO A 117 6.27 -10.73 -26.48
CA PRO A 117 7.73 -10.82 -26.64
C PRO A 117 8.55 -10.46 -25.39
N TRP A 118 7.92 -9.89 -24.37
CA TRP A 118 8.52 -9.58 -23.06
C TRP A 118 8.02 -10.50 -21.94
N ALA A 119 7.34 -11.61 -22.27
CA ALA A 119 6.99 -12.62 -21.30
C ALA A 119 8.25 -13.29 -20.74
N MET A 120 8.21 -13.68 -19.47
CA MET A 120 9.37 -14.23 -18.75
C MET A 120 9.03 -15.56 -18.10
N VAL A 121 10.02 -16.45 -18.05
CA VAL A 121 9.95 -17.69 -17.28
C VAL A 121 10.43 -17.39 -15.87
N PHE A 122 9.59 -17.67 -14.88
CA PHE A 122 9.86 -17.37 -13.48
C PHE A 122 10.25 -18.64 -12.71
N PRO A 123 11.33 -18.61 -11.89
CA PRO A 123 11.67 -19.70 -10.98
C PRO A 123 10.47 -20.13 -10.13
N GLY A 124 10.17 -21.44 -10.13
CA GLY A 124 9.06 -22.01 -9.35
C GLY A 124 7.66 -21.84 -9.97
N ALA A 125 7.51 -21.17 -11.12
CA ALA A 125 6.22 -20.96 -11.79
C ALA A 125 6.00 -21.83 -13.05
N GLY A 126 6.84 -22.86 -13.22
CA GLY A 126 6.89 -23.74 -14.40
C GLY A 126 7.70 -23.15 -15.56
N ASP A 127 7.79 -23.90 -16.66
CA ASP A 127 8.60 -23.51 -17.83
C ASP A 127 7.88 -22.58 -18.81
N ALA A 128 6.57 -22.39 -18.63
CA ALA A 128 5.77 -21.55 -19.50
C ALA A 128 6.08 -20.06 -19.27
N PRO A 129 6.28 -19.26 -20.34
CA PRO A 129 6.49 -17.83 -20.22
C PRO A 129 5.21 -17.13 -19.73
N ARG A 130 5.36 -16.16 -18.83
CA ARG A 130 4.25 -15.47 -18.16
C ARG A 130 4.41 -13.96 -18.26
N HIS A 131 3.29 -13.26 -18.13
CA HIS A 131 3.33 -11.81 -17.95
C HIS A 131 4.09 -11.45 -16.66
N PRO A 132 5.08 -10.54 -16.71
CA PRO A 132 5.64 -9.94 -15.51
C PRO A 132 4.70 -8.89 -14.91
N SER A 133 3.53 -9.34 -14.42
CA SER A 133 2.49 -8.47 -13.87
C SER A 133 3.01 -7.56 -12.76
N GLN A 134 3.99 -8.02 -11.97
CA GLN A 134 4.61 -7.23 -10.91
C GLN A 134 5.28 -5.97 -11.47
N LEU A 135 5.91 -6.04 -12.64
CA LEU A 135 6.51 -4.86 -13.30
C LEU A 135 5.44 -3.90 -13.83
N TYR A 136 4.29 -4.42 -14.26
CA TYR A 136 3.15 -3.59 -14.66
C TYR A 136 2.55 -2.88 -13.46
N GLU A 137 2.35 -3.59 -12.34
CA GLU A 137 1.88 -3.02 -11.07
C GLU A 137 2.88 -1.98 -10.54
N ALA A 138 4.19 -2.28 -10.53
CA ALA A 138 5.22 -1.32 -10.12
C ALA A 138 5.18 -0.03 -10.97
N THR A 139 5.01 -0.19 -12.29
CA THR A 139 4.95 0.97 -13.20
C THR A 139 3.67 1.77 -13.01
N LEU A 140 2.50 1.13 -13.02
CA LEU A 140 1.21 1.80 -12.96
C LEU A 140 0.87 2.30 -11.54
N GLU A 141 0.87 1.40 -10.55
CA GLU A 141 0.52 1.69 -9.17
C GLU A 141 1.63 2.45 -8.43
N GLY A 142 2.88 2.35 -8.90
CA GLY A 142 4.02 3.07 -8.34
C GLY A 142 4.35 4.35 -9.10
N VAL A 143 4.96 4.23 -10.28
CA VAL A 143 5.53 5.39 -11.00
C VAL A 143 4.44 6.30 -11.57
N VAL A 144 3.49 5.76 -12.34
CA VAL A 144 2.44 6.54 -13.00
C VAL A 144 1.51 7.16 -11.96
N LEU A 145 1.09 6.39 -10.95
CA LEU A 145 0.27 6.91 -9.85
C LEU A 145 0.99 8.03 -9.09
N PHE A 146 2.29 7.88 -8.80
CA PHE A 146 3.08 8.95 -8.19
C PHE A 146 3.08 10.22 -9.05
N ILE A 147 3.30 10.10 -10.37
CA ILE A 147 3.30 11.25 -11.27
C ILE A 147 1.93 11.95 -11.27
N ILE A 148 0.83 11.19 -11.34
CA ILE A 148 -0.54 11.73 -11.30
C ILE A 148 -0.77 12.51 -10.00
N LEU A 149 -0.48 11.91 -8.85
CA LEU A 149 -0.67 12.56 -7.55
C LEU A 149 0.29 13.74 -7.36
N ARG A 150 1.51 13.65 -7.89
CA ARG A 150 2.50 14.74 -7.87
C ARG A 150 2.02 15.94 -8.67
N ILE A 151 1.47 15.70 -9.87
CA ILE A 151 0.86 16.75 -10.68
C ILE A 151 -0.37 17.33 -9.97
N ALA A 152 -1.26 16.49 -9.44
CA ALA A 152 -2.44 16.95 -8.69
C ALA A 152 -2.06 17.85 -7.51
N THR A 153 -1.04 17.47 -6.74
CA THR A 153 -0.59 18.21 -5.56
C THR A 153 0.17 19.49 -5.92
N HIS A 154 1.07 19.47 -6.92
CA HIS A 154 1.98 20.59 -7.20
C HIS A 154 1.51 21.54 -8.31
N ARG A 155 0.73 21.05 -9.28
CA ARG A 155 0.23 21.86 -10.40
C ARG A 155 -1.20 22.34 -10.18
N TYR A 156 -2.04 21.48 -9.59
CA TYR A 156 -3.46 21.74 -9.37
C TYR A 156 -3.82 22.04 -7.92
N HIS A 157 -2.83 22.10 -7.02
CA HIS A 157 -3.01 22.44 -5.60
C HIS A 157 -4.11 21.59 -4.92
N ALA A 158 -4.22 20.31 -5.27
CA ALA A 158 -5.27 19.42 -4.78
C ALA A 158 -5.28 19.26 -3.24
N LEU A 159 -4.17 19.56 -2.57
CA LEU A 159 -4.05 19.54 -1.10
C LEU A 159 -4.80 20.67 -0.40
N GLU A 160 -5.22 21.72 -1.12
CA GLU A 160 -6.09 22.78 -0.59
C GLU A 160 -7.48 22.25 -0.20
N ARG A 161 -7.88 21.11 -0.74
CA ARG A 161 -9.21 20.50 -0.55
C ARG A 161 -9.04 19.12 0.09
N PRO A 162 -9.19 19.02 1.42
CA PRO A 162 -8.99 17.77 2.15
C PRO A 162 -9.77 16.59 1.56
N GLY A 163 -9.07 15.49 1.30
CA GLY A 163 -9.59 14.24 0.75
C GLY A 163 -9.48 14.11 -0.77
N THR A 164 -9.06 15.15 -1.48
CA THR A 164 -8.97 15.11 -2.95
C THR A 164 -7.87 14.17 -3.43
N VAL A 165 -6.69 14.22 -2.81
CA VAL A 165 -5.54 13.38 -3.20
C VAL A 165 -5.79 11.93 -2.80
N PHE A 166 -6.38 11.71 -1.63
CA PHE A 166 -6.86 10.41 -1.18
C PHE A 166 -7.89 9.81 -2.16
N GLY A 167 -8.89 10.59 -2.57
CA GLY A 167 -9.89 10.16 -3.56
C GLY A 167 -9.28 9.83 -4.92
N LEU A 168 -8.36 10.67 -5.42
CA LEU A 168 -7.63 10.40 -6.66
C LEU A 168 -6.81 9.12 -6.56
N PHE A 169 -6.12 8.90 -5.43
CA PHE A 169 -5.40 7.67 -5.18
C PHE A 169 -6.32 6.45 -5.29
N LEU A 170 -7.47 6.45 -4.62
CA LEU A 170 -8.42 5.32 -4.67
C LEU A 170 -8.92 5.05 -6.10
N VAL A 171 -9.28 6.09 -6.84
CA VAL A 171 -9.80 5.96 -8.21
C VAL A 171 -8.73 5.40 -9.14
N PHE A 172 -7.53 5.99 -9.16
CA PHE A 172 -6.48 5.56 -10.08
C PHE A 172 -5.87 4.22 -9.67
N TYR A 173 -5.68 3.96 -8.38
CA TYR A 173 -5.24 2.66 -7.89
C TYR A 173 -6.24 1.57 -8.28
N GLY A 174 -7.54 1.79 -8.07
CA GLY A 174 -8.59 0.86 -8.48
C GLY A 174 -8.57 0.61 -9.99
N LEU A 175 -8.47 1.67 -10.79
CA LEU A 175 -8.38 1.56 -12.25
C LEU A 175 -7.16 0.74 -12.69
N PHE A 176 -5.97 1.05 -12.19
CA PHE A 176 -4.74 0.35 -12.55
C PHE A 176 -4.78 -1.11 -12.10
N ARG A 177 -5.28 -1.38 -10.89
CA ARG A 177 -5.44 -2.74 -10.39
C ARG A 177 -6.37 -3.54 -11.29
N SER A 178 -7.51 -2.99 -11.69
CA SER A 178 -8.43 -3.63 -12.64
C SER A 178 -7.79 -3.87 -14.01
N MET A 179 -6.98 -2.92 -14.51
CA MET A 179 -6.27 -3.09 -15.78
C MET A 179 -5.24 -4.24 -15.73
N VAL A 180 -4.46 -4.34 -14.65
CA VAL A 180 -3.44 -5.40 -14.53
C VAL A 180 -4.08 -6.75 -14.22
N GLU A 181 -5.27 -6.78 -13.61
CA GLU A 181 -5.97 -8.04 -13.36
C GLU A 181 -6.28 -8.81 -14.65
N PHE A 182 -6.49 -8.14 -15.79
CA PHE A 182 -6.69 -8.81 -17.09
C PHE A 182 -5.50 -9.67 -17.55
N VAL A 183 -4.30 -9.42 -17.02
CA VAL A 183 -3.08 -10.19 -17.32
C VAL A 183 -2.61 -11.05 -16.14
N ARG A 184 -3.37 -11.06 -15.05
CA ARG A 184 -3.20 -12.00 -13.94
C ARG A 184 -4.17 -13.17 -14.10
N GLU A 185 -3.82 -14.31 -13.51
CA GLU A 185 -4.70 -15.49 -13.53
C GLU A 185 -5.95 -15.20 -12.68
N PRO A 186 -7.17 -15.48 -13.18
CA PRO A 186 -8.36 -15.54 -12.33
C PRO A 186 -8.36 -16.76 -11.41
#